data_AF-A0A3D0STT9-F1
#
_entry.id   AF-A0A3D0STT9-F1
#
_cell.length_a   1.000
_cell.length_b   1.000
_cell.length_c   1.000
_cell.angle_alpha   90.00
_cell.angle_beta   90.00
_cell.angle_gamma   90.00
#
_symmetry.space_group_name_H-M   'P 1'
#
loop_
_entity.id
_entity.type
_entity.pdbx_description
1 polymer ?
#
loop_
_entity_poly.entity_id
_entity_poly.type
_entity_poly.pdbx_seq_one_letter_code
_entity_poly.pdbx_strand_id
1 'polypeptide(L)'
;MEKINPLTLMLEQYPLLILDGALATELERRGCNLRDPLWSAKILLENPELIRQVHQDYFQAGADCVITASYQATVEGFMRRGVT
;
A
#
# COMPACT_ATOMS: atom_id res chain seq x y z
N MET A 1 -13.71 -13.34 -22.54
CA MET A 1 -14.06 -12.11 -21.79
C MET A 1 -12.99 -11.09 -22.13
N GLU A 2 -13.36 -9.99 -22.76
CA GLU A 2 -12.40 -8.93 -23.11
C GLU A 2 -11.86 -8.30 -21.82
N LYS A 3 -10.54 -8.18 -21.69
CA LYS A 3 -9.93 -7.59 -20.49
C LYS A 3 -10.15 -6.07 -20.55
N ILE A 4 -11.05 -5.57 -19.71
CA ILE A 4 -11.22 -4.14 -19.50
C ILE A 4 -9.98 -3.62 -18.79
N ASN A 5 -9.32 -2.61 -19.36
CA ASN A 5 -8.26 -1.88 -18.68
C ASN A 5 -8.92 -0.81 -17.78
N PRO A 6 -8.86 -0.94 -16.44
CA PRO A 6 -9.50 0.00 -15.54
C PRO A 6 -8.95 1.43 -15.67
N LEU A 7 -7.69 1.57 -16.12
CA LEU A 7 -7.08 2.89 -16.32
C LEU A 7 -7.61 3.58 -17.56
N THR A 8 -7.95 2.83 -18.62
CA THR A 8 -8.47 3.42 -19.86
C THR A 8 -9.79 4.14 -19.61
N LEU A 9 -10.71 3.49 -18.89
CA LEU A 9 -12.01 4.10 -18.54
C LEU A 9 -11.85 5.40 -17.75
N MET A 10 -10.90 5.44 -16.82
CA MET A 10 -10.64 6.63 -16.01
C MET A 10 -9.96 7.74 -16.82
N LEU A 11 -8.96 7.38 -17.64
CA LEU A 11 -8.18 8.34 -18.43
C LEU A 11 -8.95 8.94 -19.62
N GLU A 12 -9.98 8.25 -20.11
CA GLU A 12 -10.93 8.79 -21.10
C GLU A 12 -11.79 9.93 -20.50
N GLN A 13 -12.13 9.84 -19.22
CA GLN A 13 -12.96 10.83 -18.52
C GLN A 13 -12.12 11.94 -17.86
N TYR A 14 -10.97 11.60 -17.31
CA TYR A 14 -10.07 12.50 -16.60
C TYR A 14 -8.65 12.39 -17.17
N PRO A 15 -8.04 13.48 -17.66
CA PRO A 15 -6.74 13.40 -18.35
C PRO A 15 -5.54 13.11 -17.43
N LEU A 16 -5.78 12.94 -16.13
CA LEU A 16 -4.77 12.76 -15.09
C LEU A 16 -5.30 11.82 -14.01
N LEU A 17 -4.42 10.99 -13.46
CA LEU A 17 -4.65 10.21 -12.24
C LEU A 17 -3.55 10.51 -11.24
N ILE A 18 -3.93 10.74 -9.99
CA ILE A 18 -3.03 11.00 -8.87
C ILE A 18 -2.82 9.70 -8.12
N LEU A 19 -1.56 9.30 -7.97
CA LEU A 19 -1.18 8.17 -7.12
C LEU A 19 -0.93 8.63 -5.68
N ASP A 20 -0.85 7.68 -4.78
CA ASP A 20 -0.47 7.92 -3.39
C ASP A 20 1.03 8.25 -3.21
N GLY A 21 1.38 8.55 -1.96
CA GLY A 21 2.75 8.86 -1.56
C GLY A 21 3.44 7.72 -0.80
N ALA A 22 4.51 8.06 -0.09
CA ALA A 22 5.30 7.10 0.68
C ALA A 22 4.51 6.52 1.87
N LEU A 23 4.36 5.20 1.91
CA LEU A 23 3.77 4.47 3.05
C LEU A 23 4.69 4.49 4.28
N ALA A 24 6.00 4.34 4.09
CA ALA A 24 7.00 4.27 5.17
C ALA A 24 6.99 5.53 6.04
N THR A 25 7.13 6.70 5.42
CA THR A 25 7.19 8.00 6.09
C THR A 25 5.96 8.24 6.96
N GLU A 26 4.79 7.84 6.45
CA GLU A 26 3.51 7.98 7.14
C GLU A 26 3.39 7.01 8.33
N LEU A 27 3.86 5.77 8.19
CA LEU A 27 3.90 4.82 9.31
C LEU A 27 4.89 5.27 10.40
N GLU A 28 6.05 5.81 10.04
CA GLU A 28 7.00 6.39 11.01
C GLU A 28 6.40 7.57 11.77
N ARG A 29 5.66 8.46 11.09
CA ARG A 29 4.91 9.56 11.73
C ARG A 29 3.88 9.08 12.74
N ARG A 30 3.33 7.87 12.54
CA ARG A 30 2.41 7.21 13.48
C ARG A 30 3.13 6.39 14.56
N GLY A 31 4.46 6.47 14.64
CA GLY A 31 5.28 5.83 15.67
C GLY A 31 5.74 4.40 15.34
N CYS A 32 5.56 3.93 14.11
CA CYS A 32 6.06 2.61 13.70
C CYS A 32 7.59 2.59 13.63
N ASN A 33 8.20 1.55 14.20
CA ASN A 33 9.62 1.28 13.99
C ASN A 33 9.81 0.41 12.74
N LEU A 34 10.33 1.01 11.67
CA LEU A 34 10.56 0.34 10.38
C LEU A 34 11.98 -0.22 10.21
N ARG A 35 12.77 -0.36 11.29
CA ARG A 35 14.10 -0.99 11.27
C ARG A 35 14.02 -2.51 11.13
N ASP A 36 13.33 -2.96 10.09
CA ASP A 36 13.15 -4.36 9.71
C ASP A 36 13.10 -4.43 8.17
N PRO A 37 13.91 -5.28 7.51
CA PRO A 37 13.88 -5.44 6.05
C PRO A 37 12.54 -5.93 5.48
N LEU A 38 11.62 -6.39 6.32
CA LEU A 38 10.26 -6.83 5.98
C LEU A 38 9.21 -6.03 6.78
N TRP A 39 9.49 -4.75 7.06
CA TRP A 39 8.63 -3.94 7.91
C TRP A 39 7.18 -3.87 7.41
N SER A 40 6.92 -3.85 6.09
CA SER A 40 5.54 -3.77 5.60
C SER A 40 4.78 -5.06 5.84
N ALA A 41 5.44 -6.20 5.60
CA ALA A 41 4.95 -7.53 5.93
C ALA A 41 4.69 -7.69 7.45
N LYS A 42 5.58 -7.17 8.29
CA LYS A 42 5.41 -7.14 9.75
C LYS A 42 4.15 -6.36 10.14
N ILE A 43 3.98 -5.14 9.61
CA ILE A 43 2.84 -4.29 9.95
C ILE A 43 1.54 -4.87 9.40
N LEU A 44 1.56 -5.54 8.22
CA LEU A 44 0.40 -6.27 7.72
C LEU A 44 -0.10 -7.35 8.68
N LEU A 45 0.82 -8.03 9.39
CA LEU A 45 0.49 -9.06 10.37
C LEU A 45 0.11 -8.48 11.74
N GLU A 46 0.86 -7.48 12.20
CA GLU A 46 0.74 -6.98 13.58
C GLU A 46 -0.30 -5.87 13.71
N ASN A 47 -0.36 -4.93 12.76
CA ASN A 47 -1.16 -3.70 12.84
C ASN A 47 -1.72 -3.27 11.46
N PRO A 48 -2.53 -4.11 10.78
CA PRO A 48 -3.05 -3.81 9.44
C PRO A 48 -3.88 -2.51 9.37
N GLU A 49 -4.51 -2.12 10.48
CA GLU A 49 -5.28 -0.88 10.58
C GLU A 49 -4.45 0.39 10.31
N LEU A 50 -3.15 0.38 10.64
CA LEU A 50 -2.27 1.53 10.36
C LEU A 50 -2.06 1.70 8.86
N ILE A 51 -1.92 0.61 8.11
CA ILE A 51 -1.81 0.65 6.65
C ILE A 51 -3.12 1.16 6.04
N ARG A 52 -4.26 0.66 6.53
CA ARG A 52 -5.58 1.12 6.08
C ARG A 52 -5.77 2.62 6.32
N GLN A 53 -5.39 3.13 7.49
CA GLN A 53 -5.47 4.55 7.81
C GLN A 53 -4.59 5.38 6.87
N VAL A 54 -3.35 4.96 6.59
CA VAL A 54 -2.47 5.68 5.66
C VAL A 54 -3.08 5.74 4.25
N HIS A 55 -3.63 4.63 3.75
CA HIS A 55 -4.33 4.63 2.45
C HIS A 55 -5.56 5.54 2.46
N GLN A 56 -6.34 5.52 3.55
CA GLN A 56 -7.49 6.41 3.70
C GLN A 56 -7.08 7.89 3.68
N ASP A 57 -5.96 8.23 4.32
CA ASP A 57 -5.45 9.60 4.35
C ASP A 57 -4.96 10.05 2.96
N TYR A 58 -4.38 9.14 2.15
CA TYR A 58 -4.04 9.45 0.77
C TYR A 58 -5.27 9.65 -0.12
N PHE A 59 -6.32 8.85 0.04
CA PHE A 59 -7.59 9.10 -0.65
C PHE A 59 -8.20 10.44 -0.22
N GLN A 60 -8.17 10.77 1.07
CA GLN A 60 -8.66 12.05 1.57
C GLN A 60 -7.82 13.25 1.08
N ALA A 61 -6.53 13.04 0.80
CA ALA A 61 -5.65 14.03 0.18
C ALA A 61 -5.84 14.18 -1.33
N GLY A 62 -6.66 13.33 -1.97
CA GLY A 62 -6.99 13.39 -3.39
C GLY A 62 -6.26 12.37 -4.28
N ALA A 63 -5.69 11.31 -3.72
CA ALA A 63 -5.22 10.19 -4.53
C ALA A 63 -6.41 9.46 -5.18
N ASP A 64 -6.29 9.13 -6.46
CA ASP A 64 -7.27 8.32 -7.20
C ASP A 64 -6.95 6.82 -7.08
N CYS A 65 -5.68 6.50 -6.81
CA CYS A 65 -5.18 5.14 -6.70
C CYS A 65 -4.13 5.06 -5.60
N VAL A 66 -4.18 3.98 -4.82
CA VAL A 66 -3.18 3.66 -3.80
C VAL A 66 -2.43 2.39 -4.18
N ILE A 67 -1.16 2.31 -3.80
CA ILE A 67 -0.31 1.16 -4.05
C ILE A 67 -0.27 0.30 -2.79
N THR A 68 -0.58 -0.99 -2.93
CA THR A 68 -0.63 -1.93 -1.80
C THR A 68 0.71 -2.06 -1.08
N ALA A 69 0.69 -2.34 0.22
CA ALA A 69 1.87 -2.60 1.07
C ALA A 69 2.62 -3.93 0.78
N SER A 70 2.51 -4.44 -0.46
CA SER A 70 2.94 -5.79 -0.86
C SER A 70 4.33 -5.86 -1.49
N TYR A 71 5.05 -4.74 -1.60
CA TYR A 71 6.37 -4.72 -2.25
C TYR A 71 7.43 -5.61 -1.56
N GLN A 72 7.29 -5.88 -0.25
CA GLN A 72 8.11 -6.84 0.54
C GLN A 72 7.36 -8.14 0.89
N ALA A 73 6.09 -8.28 0.50
CA ALA A 73 5.21 -9.37 0.91
C ALA A 73 5.32 -10.58 -0.02
N THR A 74 6.51 -11.19 -0.10
CA THR A 74 6.74 -12.42 -0.87
C THR A 74 6.51 -13.65 -0.01
N VAL A 75 6.15 -14.79 -0.63
CA VAL A 75 6.00 -16.08 0.08
C VAL A 75 7.27 -16.41 0.86
N GLU A 76 8.43 -16.29 0.23
CA GLU A 76 9.73 -16.52 0.88
C GLU A 76 9.96 -15.57 2.07
N GLY A 77 9.64 -14.28 1.93
CA GLY A 77 9.77 -13.30 3.00
C GLY A 77 8.89 -13.63 4.20
N PHE A 78 7.64 -14.05 3.94
CA PHE A 78 6.71 -14.46 5.00
C PHE A 78 7.11 -15.78 5.67
N MET A 79 7.60 -16.77 4.93
CA MET A 79 8.11 -18.02 5.50
C MET A 79 9.29 -17.78 6.46
N ARG A 80 10.20 -16.84 6.13
CA ARG A 80 11.29 -16.43 7.05
C ARG A 80 10.78 -15.82 8.37
N ARG A 81 9.51 -15.39 8.42
CA ARG A 81 8.83 -14.87 9.63
C ARG A 81 7.92 -15.90 10.32
N GLY A 82 7.93 -17.15 9.87
CA GLY A 82 7.16 -18.24 10.49
C GLY A 82 5.69 -18.29 10.06
N VAL A 83 5.31 -17.61 8.97
CA VAL A 83 3.99 -17.79 8.34
C VAL A 83 4.05 -19.04 7.46
N THR A 84 3.19 -20.02 7.74
CA THR A 84 3.17 -21.35 7.10
C THR A 84 1.82 -21.67 6.48
#